data_AF-A0A8D2KF30-F1
#
_entry.id   AF-A0A8D2KF30-F1
#
_cell.length_a   1.000
_cell.length_b   1.000
_cell.length_c   1.000
_cell.angle_alpha   90.00
_cell.angle_beta   90.00
_cell.angle_gamma   90.00
#
_symmetry.space_group_name_H-M   'P 1'
#
loop_
_entity.id
_entity.type
_entity.pdbx_description
1 polymer ?
#
loop_
_entity_poly.entity_id
_entity_poly.type
_entity_poly.pdbx_seq_one_letter_code
_entity_poly.pdbx_strand_id
1 'polypeptide(L)'
;MAARRPGTTLSMLLVWMRVVSTLVDLDLQKISGFWREVGLASEFNMALDAGMKVEGLFITLSGRNMTVKAAYNNSGSCETEKVVGSGRDMGKFAFPGHREIHVLDTDYEHYAILRVSLQWQGKEFHVFKYLTRSLDREDEPGFWRFRELTADTGLYLVSRHRRCAKLLKEELI
;
A
#
# COMPACT_ATOMS: atom_id res chain seq x y z
N MET A 1 31.26 -6.77 -51.59
CA MET A 1 30.46 -7.74 -50.80
C MET A 1 30.40 -7.22 -49.36
N ALA A 2 29.25 -6.72 -48.92
CA ALA A 2 29.09 -6.17 -47.57
C ALA A 2 28.54 -7.25 -46.63
N ALA A 3 29.26 -7.51 -45.55
CA ALA A 3 28.89 -8.43 -44.50
C ALA A 3 27.70 -7.89 -43.68
N ARG A 4 26.59 -8.64 -43.64
CA ARG A 4 25.50 -8.40 -42.69
C ARG A 4 25.90 -8.96 -41.32
N ARG A 5 26.06 -8.08 -40.32
CA ARG A 5 26.09 -8.47 -38.90
C ARG A 5 24.65 -8.63 -38.39
N PRO A 6 24.28 -9.75 -37.74
CA PRO A 6 23.02 -9.87 -37.02
C PRO A 6 23.21 -9.24 -35.63
N GLY A 7 22.60 -8.08 -35.38
CA GLY A 7 22.82 -7.33 -34.15
C GLY A 7 21.53 -6.68 -33.65
N THR A 8 20.51 -7.47 -33.34
CA THR A 8 19.27 -6.91 -32.74
C THR A 8 18.51 -7.85 -31.80
N THR A 9 18.87 -9.12 -31.65
CA THR A 9 18.09 -10.05 -30.80
C THR A 9 18.42 -9.97 -29.30
N LEU A 10 19.65 -9.59 -28.94
CA LEU A 10 20.10 -9.58 -27.54
C LEU A 10 19.45 -8.45 -26.71
N SER A 11 19.16 -7.31 -27.35
CA SER A 11 18.58 -6.13 -26.70
C SER A 11 17.13 -6.39 -26.24
N MET A 12 16.32 -7.05 -27.06
CA MET A 12 14.94 -7.39 -26.68
C MET A 12 14.93 -8.42 -25.54
N LEU A 13 15.78 -9.44 -25.57
CA LEU A 13 15.90 -10.41 -24.46
C LEU A 13 16.25 -9.76 -23.12
N LEU A 14 17.13 -8.75 -23.12
CA LEU A 14 17.48 -7.98 -21.92
C LEU A 14 16.30 -7.12 -21.42
N VAL A 15 15.50 -6.54 -22.33
CA VAL A 15 14.29 -5.79 -21.96
C VAL A 15 13.22 -6.72 -21.38
N TRP A 16 12.99 -7.89 -21.98
CA TRP A 16 12.08 -8.89 -21.44
C TRP A 16 12.54 -9.41 -20.08
N MET A 17 13.84 -9.68 -19.88
CA MET A 17 14.38 -10.02 -18.56
C MET A 17 14.19 -8.91 -17.52
N ARG A 18 14.36 -7.62 -17.90
CA ARG A 18 14.08 -6.50 -16.99
C ARG A 18 12.61 -6.38 -16.61
N VAL A 19 11.69 -6.64 -17.55
CA VAL A 19 10.24 -6.62 -17.30
C VAL A 19 9.80 -7.82 -16.44
N VAL A 20 10.44 -8.98 -16.59
CA VAL A 20 10.18 -10.16 -15.74
C VAL A 20 10.78 -9.99 -14.33
N SER A 21 11.84 -9.20 -14.18
CA SER A 21 12.54 -8.98 -12.90
C SER A 21 11.77 -8.09 -11.90
N THR A 22 10.68 -7.44 -12.29
CA THR A 22 9.88 -6.61 -11.37
C THR A 22 8.85 -7.40 -10.56
N LEU A 23 8.68 -8.69 -10.85
CA LEU A 23 8.06 -9.65 -9.92
C LEU A 23 9.12 -10.09 -8.91
N VAL A 24 9.64 -9.12 -8.17
CA VAL A 24 10.39 -9.37 -6.94
C VAL A 24 9.44 -10.16 -6.04
N ASP A 25 9.85 -11.38 -5.68
CA ASP A 25 9.17 -12.17 -4.67
C ASP A 25 9.09 -11.30 -3.40
N LEU A 26 7.92 -10.71 -3.16
CA LEU A 26 7.69 -9.85 -2.01
C LEU A 26 7.93 -10.71 -0.78
N ASP A 27 8.96 -10.38 0.01
CA ASP A 27 9.15 -10.98 1.32
C ASP A 27 8.13 -10.36 2.27
N LEU A 28 6.88 -10.79 2.11
CA LEU A 28 5.73 -10.18 2.75
C LEU A 28 5.89 -10.18 4.26
N GLN A 29 6.59 -11.15 4.85
CA GLN A 29 6.84 -11.19 6.30
C GLN A 29 7.47 -9.90 6.82
N LYS A 30 8.36 -9.28 6.04
CA LYS A 30 9.02 -8.00 6.38
C LYS A 30 8.07 -6.80 6.39
N ILE A 31 6.86 -6.92 5.82
CA ILE A 31 5.84 -5.86 5.93
C ILE A 31 5.20 -5.80 7.33
N SER A 32 5.40 -6.82 8.17
CA SER A 32 4.81 -6.85 9.51
C SER A 32 5.29 -5.68 10.37
N GLY A 33 4.46 -5.26 11.33
CA GLY A 33 4.71 -4.17 12.25
C GLY A 33 3.91 -2.90 11.94
N PHE A 34 4.33 -1.81 12.58
CA PHE A 34 3.66 -0.52 12.52
C PHE A 34 3.90 0.21 11.18
N TRP A 35 2.86 0.90 10.70
CA TRP A 35 2.86 1.79 9.56
C TRP A 35 1.94 3.00 9.82
N ARG A 36 2.40 4.21 9.55
CA ARG A 36 1.57 5.43 9.53
C ARG A 36 1.08 5.67 8.11
N GLU A 37 -0.19 6.03 7.97
CA GLU A 37 -0.72 6.48 6.67
C GLU A 37 -0.39 7.96 6.47
N VAL A 38 0.24 8.27 5.34
CA VAL A 38 0.69 9.63 5.00
C VAL A 38 -0.05 10.15 3.79
N GLY A 39 -0.32 9.30 2.80
CA GLY A 39 -0.88 9.71 1.52
C GLY A 39 -2.05 8.83 1.08
N LEU A 40 -3.03 9.45 0.42
CA LEU A 40 -4.17 8.77 -0.19
C LEU A 40 -4.35 9.25 -1.63
N ALA A 41 -4.70 8.33 -2.52
CA ALA A 41 -5.19 8.66 -3.87
C ALA A 41 -6.35 7.76 -4.28
N SER A 42 -7.37 8.34 -4.90
CA SER A 42 -8.60 7.65 -5.32
C SER A 42 -9.31 8.50 -6.37
N GLU A 43 -9.88 7.87 -7.38
CA GLU A 43 -10.72 8.54 -8.39
C GLU A 43 -12.05 9.03 -7.80
N PHE A 44 -12.38 8.60 -6.59
CA PHE A 44 -13.63 8.90 -5.90
C PHE A 44 -13.40 9.56 -4.54
N ASN A 45 -14.08 10.69 -4.32
CA ASN A 45 -14.09 11.44 -3.07
C ASN A 45 -14.66 10.65 -1.88
N MET A 46 -15.42 9.57 -2.11
CA MET A 46 -16.01 8.76 -1.03
C MET A 46 -14.98 8.14 -0.09
N ALA A 47 -13.74 7.89 -0.54
CA ALA A 47 -12.66 7.44 0.34
C ALA A 47 -12.30 8.49 1.41
N LEU A 48 -12.60 9.77 1.14
CA LEU A 48 -12.39 10.90 2.04
C LEU A 48 -13.56 11.10 3.01
N ASP A 49 -14.78 10.79 2.54
CA ASP A 49 -16.04 10.97 3.27
C ASP A 49 -16.45 9.75 4.11
N ALA A 50 -15.91 8.56 3.83
CA ALA A 50 -16.25 7.31 4.52
C ALA A 50 -15.81 7.22 6.00
N GLY A 51 -15.54 8.35 6.66
CA GLY A 51 -15.47 8.47 8.11
C GLY A 51 -14.29 7.80 8.81
N MET A 52 -13.52 6.95 8.15
CA MET A 52 -12.40 6.22 8.75
C MET A 52 -11.08 6.66 8.10
N LYS A 53 -10.67 7.89 8.41
CA LYS A 53 -9.32 8.38 8.11
C LYS A 53 -8.34 7.61 9.00
N VAL A 54 -7.87 6.48 8.48
CA VAL A 54 -6.83 5.69 9.11
C VAL A 54 -5.60 6.57 9.29
N GLU A 55 -5.12 6.71 10.52
CA GLU A 55 -3.86 7.39 10.81
C GLU A 55 -2.71 6.39 10.89
N GLY A 56 -2.97 5.17 11.35
CA GLY A 56 -1.95 4.13 11.51
C GLY A 56 -2.50 2.72 11.37
N LEU A 57 -1.62 1.81 11.00
CA LEU A 57 -1.85 0.40 10.81
C LEU A 57 -0.79 -0.37 11.59
N PHE A 58 -1.17 -1.51 12.15
CA PHE A 58 -0.23 -2.54 12.57
C PHE A 58 -0.57 -3.83 11.84
N ILE A 59 0.37 -4.29 11.03
CA ILE A 59 0.21 -5.46 10.18
C ILE A 59 0.88 -6.65 10.84
N THR A 60 0.21 -7.79 10.87
CA THR A 60 0.77 -9.05 11.34
C THR A 60 0.45 -10.14 10.34
N LEU A 61 1.47 -10.89 9.91
CA LEU A 61 1.29 -12.05 9.05
C LEU A 61 1.35 -13.34 9.86
N SER A 62 0.44 -14.27 9.56
CA SER A 62 0.41 -15.59 10.16
C SER A 62 0.00 -16.62 9.12
N GLY A 63 0.96 -17.43 8.67
CA GLY A 63 0.79 -18.30 7.51
C GLY A 63 0.40 -17.48 6.28
N ARG A 64 -0.78 -17.77 5.70
CA ARG A 64 -1.34 -17.02 4.55
C ARG A 64 -2.24 -15.86 4.97
N ASN A 65 -2.45 -15.62 6.25
CA ASN A 65 -3.38 -14.60 6.72
C ASN A 65 -2.65 -13.31 7.04
N MET A 66 -3.30 -12.19 6.75
CA MET A 66 -2.88 -10.85 7.16
C MET A 66 -3.88 -10.32 8.17
N THR A 67 -3.41 -9.98 9.36
CA THR A 67 -4.17 -9.25 10.36
C THR A 67 -3.76 -7.78 10.29
N VAL A 68 -4.76 -6.89 10.23
CA VAL A 68 -4.55 -5.44 10.23
C VAL A 68 -5.30 -4.86 11.42
N LYS A 69 -4.56 -4.26 12.37
CA LYS A 69 -5.14 -3.38 13.39
C LYS A 69 -5.00 -1.95 12.89
N ALA A 70 -6.10 -1.30 12.52
CA ALA A 70 -6.13 0.08 12.06
C ALA A 70 -6.51 1.00 13.22
N ALA A 71 -5.86 2.17 13.30
CA ALA A 71 -6.20 3.24 14.23
C ALA A 71 -6.67 4.47 13.45
N TYR A 72 -7.77 5.07 13.91
CA TYR A 72 -8.39 6.23 13.29
C TYR A 72 -8.97 7.17 14.34
N ASN A 73 -9.15 8.42 13.95
CA ASN A 73 -9.79 9.43 14.79
C ASN A 73 -11.30 9.37 14.58
N ASN A 74 -12.04 9.02 15.63
CA ASN A 74 -13.48 9.13 15.70
C ASN A 74 -13.86 10.28 16.63
N SER A 75 -14.26 11.41 16.06
CA SER A 75 -14.79 12.57 16.81
C SER A 75 -13.88 13.04 17.97
N GLY A 76 -12.56 12.98 17.78
CA GLY A 76 -11.54 13.38 18.76
C GLY A 76 -11.00 12.26 19.64
N SER A 77 -11.62 11.07 19.61
CA SER A 77 -11.13 9.86 20.26
C SER A 77 -10.34 8.99 19.27
N CYS A 78 -9.33 8.28 19.76
CA CYS A 78 -8.61 7.30 18.97
C CYS A 78 -9.24 5.93 19.17
N GLU A 79 -9.79 5.38 18.10
CA GLU A 79 -10.36 4.04 18.08
C GLU A 79 -9.49 3.11 17.25
N THR A 80 -9.61 1.80 17.52
CA THR A 80 -8.92 0.79 16.73
C THR A 80 -9.88 -0.30 16.27
N GLU A 81 -9.72 -0.74 15.03
CA GLU A 81 -10.42 -1.89 14.46
C GLU A 81 -9.39 -2.96 14.08
N LYS A 82 -9.70 -4.22 14.36
CA LYS A 82 -8.87 -5.37 13.95
C LYS A 82 -9.62 -6.22 12.94
N VAL A 83 -9.05 -6.37 11.76
CA VAL A 83 -9.60 -7.21 10.69
C VAL A 83 -8.57 -8.24 10.24
N VAL A 84 -9.07 -9.43 9.88
CA VAL A 84 -8.24 -10.53 9.38
C VAL A 84 -8.62 -10.81 7.95
N GLY A 85 -7.62 -10.78 7.07
CA GLY A 85 -7.70 -11.11 5.67
C GLY A 85 -6.96 -12.41 5.35
N SER A 86 -7.35 -13.04 4.25
CA SER A 86 -6.79 -14.29 3.75
C SER A 86 -6.03 -14.05 2.45
N GLY A 87 -4.83 -14.61 2.34
CA GLY A 87 -4.00 -14.51 1.15
C GLY A 87 -4.66 -15.21 -0.04
N ARG A 88 -4.68 -14.52 -1.18
CA ARG A 88 -5.25 -15.02 -2.45
C ARG A 88 -4.18 -15.34 -3.48
N ASP A 89 -3.22 -14.44 -3.59
CA ASP A 89 -2.18 -14.40 -4.60
C ASP A 89 -0.97 -13.63 -4.01
N MET A 90 0.14 -13.56 -4.73
CA MET A 90 1.33 -12.82 -4.29
C MET A 90 0.97 -11.36 -3.95
N GLY A 91 1.14 -11.00 -2.68
CA GLY A 91 0.86 -9.65 -2.16
C GLY A 91 -0.62 -9.27 -2.05
N LYS A 92 -1.56 -10.17 -2.36
CA LYS A 92 -3.02 -9.88 -2.32
C LYS A 92 -3.73 -10.62 -1.19
N PHE A 93 -4.53 -9.88 -0.44
CA PHE A 93 -5.25 -10.36 0.73
C PHE A 93 -6.72 -9.94 0.67
N ALA A 94 -7.63 -10.91 0.72
CA ALA A 94 -9.07 -10.66 0.75
C ALA A 94 -9.57 -10.51 2.20
N PHE A 95 -10.32 -9.45 2.47
CA PHE A 95 -10.88 -9.10 3.77
C PHE A 95 -12.43 -9.13 3.74
N PRO A 96 -13.08 -9.22 4.92
CA PRO A 96 -14.54 -9.12 5.02
C PRO A 96 -15.10 -7.85 4.35
N GLY A 97 -16.34 -7.96 3.86
CA GLY A 97 -17.03 -6.85 3.19
C GLY A 97 -16.53 -6.56 1.77
N HIS A 98 -16.11 -7.59 1.03
CA HIS A 98 -15.62 -7.49 -0.36
C HIS A 98 -14.47 -6.49 -0.53
N ARG A 99 -13.55 -6.48 0.44
CA ARG A 99 -12.35 -5.66 0.42
C ARG A 99 -11.15 -6.51 0.05
N GLU A 100 -10.20 -5.94 -0.68
CA GLU A 100 -8.90 -6.55 -0.98
C GLU A 100 -7.80 -5.54 -0.68
N ILE A 101 -6.69 -6.00 -0.09
CA ILE A 101 -5.45 -5.23 0.00
C ILE A 101 -4.42 -5.90 -0.91
N HIS A 102 -3.83 -5.11 -1.80
CA HIS A 102 -2.70 -5.51 -2.62
C HIS A 102 -1.49 -4.65 -2.23
N VAL A 103 -0.40 -5.29 -1.79
CA VAL A 103 0.90 -4.64 -1.58
C VAL A 103 1.54 -4.43 -2.96
N LEU A 104 1.60 -3.19 -3.41
CA LEU A 104 2.12 -2.85 -4.74
C LEU A 104 3.63 -2.67 -4.76
N ASP A 105 4.17 -2.03 -3.72
CA ASP A 105 5.59 -1.72 -3.61
C ASP A 105 5.97 -1.40 -2.16
N THR A 106 7.18 -1.74 -1.76
CA THR A 106 7.72 -1.45 -0.43
C THR A 106 9.22 -1.74 -0.37
N ASP A 107 9.97 -0.93 0.38
CA ASP A 107 11.35 -1.23 0.77
C ASP A 107 11.43 -1.87 2.17
N TYR A 108 10.28 -2.18 2.78
CA TYR A 108 10.06 -2.75 4.11
C TYR A 108 10.45 -1.86 5.31
N GLU A 109 11.46 -1.02 5.12
CA GLU A 109 12.11 -0.21 6.16
C GLU A 109 11.55 1.22 6.26
N HIS A 110 11.13 1.82 5.14
CA HIS A 110 10.75 3.23 5.12
C HIS A 110 9.34 3.43 4.62
N TYR A 111 8.92 2.74 3.56
CA TYR A 111 7.64 2.96 2.93
C TYR A 111 6.93 1.69 2.47
N ALA A 112 5.61 1.78 2.34
CA ALA A 112 4.80 0.80 1.64
C ALA A 112 3.69 1.50 0.84
N ILE A 113 3.37 0.96 -0.33
CA ILE A 113 2.29 1.42 -1.20
C ILE A 113 1.29 0.28 -1.32
N LEU A 114 0.06 0.55 -0.86
CA LEU A 114 -1.04 -0.42 -0.93
C LEU A 114 -2.09 0.07 -1.91
N ARG A 115 -2.73 -0.86 -2.62
CA ARG A 115 -4.03 -0.64 -3.25
C ARG A 115 -5.10 -1.38 -2.45
N VAL A 116 -6.09 -0.64 -1.98
CA VAL A 116 -7.28 -1.18 -1.34
C VAL A 116 -8.41 -1.17 -2.36
N SER A 117 -8.87 -2.36 -2.77
CA SER A 117 -10.08 -2.50 -3.59
C SER A 117 -11.28 -2.73 -2.69
N LEU A 118 -12.41 -2.10 -2.98
CA LEU A 118 -13.67 -2.33 -2.28
C LEU A 118 -14.85 -2.31 -3.27
N GLN A 119 -15.86 -3.12 -3.00
CA GLN A 119 -17.12 -3.05 -3.74
C GLN A 119 -18.13 -2.17 -3.01
N TRP A 120 -18.71 -1.22 -3.72
CA TRP A 120 -19.78 -0.35 -3.22
C TRP A 120 -20.87 -0.21 -4.29
N GLN A 121 -22.12 -0.48 -3.95
CA GLN A 121 -23.27 -0.42 -4.88
C GLN A 121 -23.04 -1.16 -6.21
N GLY A 122 -22.36 -2.31 -6.17
CA GLY A 122 -22.06 -3.12 -7.36
C GLY A 122 -20.94 -2.59 -8.26
N LYS A 123 -20.24 -1.52 -7.86
CA LYS A 123 -19.05 -0.99 -8.53
C LYS A 123 -17.81 -1.25 -7.68
N GLU A 124 -16.68 -1.47 -8.34
CA GLU A 124 -15.38 -1.59 -7.69
C GLU A 124 -14.71 -0.21 -7.60
N PHE A 125 -14.12 0.08 -6.46
CA PHE A 125 -13.40 1.31 -6.16
C PHE A 125 -12.01 0.98 -5.63
N HIS A 126 -11.04 1.81 -6.00
CA HIS A 126 -9.66 1.63 -5.57
C HIS A 126 -9.16 2.84 -4.81
N VAL A 127 -8.52 2.59 -3.68
CA VAL A 127 -7.84 3.59 -2.86
C VAL A 127 -6.39 3.19 -2.74
N PHE A 128 -5.49 4.04 -3.22
CA PHE A 128 -4.06 3.88 -3.04
C PHE A 128 -3.65 4.55 -1.72
N LYS A 129 -2.86 3.84 -0.92
CA LYS A 129 -2.37 4.29 0.39
C LYS A 129 -0.85 4.33 0.36
N TYR A 130 -0.28 5.48 0.72
CA TYR A 130 1.14 5.65 0.99
C TYR A 130 1.38 5.59 2.49
N LEU A 131 2.18 4.62 2.90
CA LEU A 131 2.48 4.33 4.29
C LEU A 131 3.97 4.54 4.59
N THR A 132 4.30 4.88 5.83
CA THR A 132 5.68 4.98 6.32
C THR A 132 5.87 4.32 7.68
N ARG A 133 7.07 3.84 8.00
CA ARG A 133 7.43 3.41 9.36
C ARG A 133 7.57 4.57 10.35
N SER A 134 7.80 5.79 9.83
CA SER A 134 8.10 6.99 10.62
C SER A 134 6.84 7.69 11.14
N LEU A 135 6.90 8.22 12.36
CA LEU A 135 5.84 9.11 12.85
C LEU A 135 6.02 10.56 12.37
N ASP A 136 7.23 10.93 11.97
CA ASP A 136 7.62 12.33 11.79
C ASP A 136 7.97 12.71 10.35
N ARG A 137 8.32 11.73 9.50
CA ARG A 137 8.72 11.97 8.11
C ARG A 137 7.60 11.69 7.13
N GLU A 138 7.42 12.59 6.18
CA GLU A 138 6.34 12.53 5.17
C GLU A 138 6.87 12.28 3.74
N ASP A 139 8.12 12.67 3.41
CA ASP A 139 8.62 12.75 2.03
C ASP A 139 9.77 11.77 1.70
N GLU A 140 9.71 10.55 2.22
CA GLU A 140 10.68 9.51 1.86
C GLU A 140 10.66 9.24 0.33
N PRO A 141 11.76 8.71 -0.28
CA PRO A 141 11.86 8.47 -1.73
C PRO A 141 10.67 7.70 -2.33
N GLY A 142 10.05 6.82 -1.55
CA GLY A 142 8.83 6.09 -1.91
C GLY A 142 7.65 7.00 -2.27
N PHE A 143 7.62 8.25 -1.81
CA PHE A 143 6.57 9.20 -2.16
C PHE A 143 6.58 9.55 -3.65
N TRP A 144 7.75 9.68 -4.27
CA TRP A 144 7.84 9.90 -5.72
C TRP A 144 7.29 8.71 -6.50
N ARG A 145 7.58 7.49 -6.03
CA ARG A 145 7.04 6.26 -6.60
C ARG A 145 5.52 6.18 -6.46
N PHE A 146 4.99 6.58 -5.30
CA PHE A 146 3.55 6.69 -5.09
C PHE A 146 2.92 7.67 -6.08
N ARG A 147 3.50 8.86 -6.25
CA ARG A 147 3.01 9.85 -7.23
C ARG A 147 3.02 9.33 -8.66
N GLU A 148 4.05 8.57 -9.04
CA GLU A 148 4.13 7.94 -10.36
C GLU A 148 3.00 6.91 -10.55
N LEU A 149 2.79 6.03 -9.56
CA LEU A 149 1.75 5.00 -9.60
C LEU A 149 0.33 5.57 -9.59
N THR A 150 0.13 6.76 -9.02
CA THR A 150 -1.19 7.39 -8.89
C THR A 150 -1.36 8.63 -9.77
N ALA A 151 -0.49 8.81 -10.79
CA ALA A 151 -0.49 10.01 -11.63
C ALA A 151 -1.84 10.27 -12.29
N ASP A 152 -2.52 9.20 -12.72
CA ASP A 152 -3.81 9.26 -13.41
C ASP A 152 -5.02 9.22 -12.46
N THR A 153 -4.79 8.97 -11.16
CA THR A 153 -5.85 8.70 -10.16
C THR A 153 -6.33 9.96 -9.42
N GLY A 154 -5.61 11.09 -9.58
CA GLY A 154 -6.05 12.44 -9.22
C GLY A 154 -6.80 12.63 -7.88
N LEU A 155 -6.06 12.76 -6.76
CA LEU A 155 -6.36 13.55 -5.54
C LEU A 155 -5.42 13.05 -4.45
N TYR A 156 -4.48 13.89 -4.00
CA TYR A 156 -3.47 13.53 -3.00
C TYR A 156 -3.78 14.21 -1.67
N LEU A 157 -4.31 13.47 -0.68
CA LEU A 157 -4.41 13.99 0.68
C LEU A 157 -3.19 13.54 1.50
N VAL A 158 -2.51 14.51 2.10
CA VAL A 158 -1.50 14.24 3.12
C VAL A 158 -2.18 14.22 4.49
N SER A 159 -2.22 13.06 5.15
CA SER A 159 -2.71 12.97 6.52
C SER A 159 -1.75 13.69 7.46
N ARG A 160 -2.17 14.85 7.98
CA ARG A 160 -1.41 15.64 8.97
C ARG A 160 -1.65 15.20 10.42
N HIS A 161 -2.68 14.38 10.64
CA HIS A 161 -3.02 13.91 11.98
C HIS A 161 -2.32 12.57 12.24
N ARG A 162 -1.59 12.51 13.36
CA ARG A 162 -0.76 11.37 13.76
C ARG A 162 -0.97 10.94 15.20
N ARG A 163 -1.99 11.47 15.87
CA ARG A 163 -2.23 11.22 17.30
C ARG A 163 -2.60 9.75 17.52
N CYS A 164 -3.52 9.22 16.71
CA CYS A 164 -3.97 7.85 16.83
C CYS A 164 -2.92 6.87 16.30
N ALA A 165 -2.15 7.27 15.28
CA ALA A 165 -0.99 6.52 14.82
C ALA A 165 0.08 6.38 15.93
N LYS A 166 0.37 7.47 16.64
CA LYS A 166 1.32 7.48 17.75
C LYS A 166 0.87 6.55 18.89
N LEU A 167 -0.39 6.67 19.32
CA LEU A 167 -0.94 5.81 20.37
C LEU A 167 -0.91 4.34 19.97
N LEU A 168 -1.28 4.01 18.73
CA LEU A 168 -1.19 2.64 18.22
C LEU A 168 0.24 2.09 18.28
N LYS A 169 1.24 2.91 17.94
CA LYS A 169 2.65 2.52 18.00
C LYS A 169 3.10 2.27 19.43
N GLU A 170 2.70 3.12 20.37
CA GLU A 170 3.05 3.01 21.80
C GLU A 170 2.38 1.82 22.50
N GLU A 171 1.17 1.41 22.10
CA GLU A 171 0.48 0.22 22.63
C GLU A 171 1.14 -1.12 22.24
N LEU A 172 1.99 -1.12 21.21
CA LEU A 172 2.49 -2.33 20.55
C LEU A 172 4.01 -2.50 20.65
N ILE A 173 4.68 -1.59 21.38
CA ILE A 173 6.09 -1.66 21.81
C ILE A 173 6.09 -2.04 23.30
#